data_AF-B6GB52-F1
#
_entry.id   AF-B6GB52-F1
#
_cell.length_a   1.000
_cell.length_b   1.000
_cell.length_c   1.000
_cell.angle_alpha   90.00
_cell.angle_beta   90.00
_cell.angle_gamma   90.00
#
_symmetry.space_group_name_H-M   'P 1'
#
loop_
_entity.id
_entity.type
_entity.pdbx_description
1 polymer ?
#
loop_
_entity_poly.entity_id
_entity_poly.type
_entity_poly.pdbx_seq_one_letter_code
_entity_poly.pdbx_strand_id
1 'polypeptide(L)'
;MNDMTCSRRSLAKGVVGAAALAAVGGLGLVGCGGDGAADAGSASGARASYKIGVLQLTEHPALDAANKGFVEAIEAADINAKINQQNAQNDQSACQTIASTLVNENCDLILAIATPAAQAVAGATSDIPIVCTAITDFAASGLVEDNDAPGGNVTGTSDMNPVADQIDLLHQLVPDAKKVGLLYCTAESNSKIQIDLAAEQLDELGMEGAEYTASSSNEVQQVVESMMGKVDAIYTPTDNTIASAMTVIASIANENKVPTVCGEVAHVEAGGLASISINYEELGRRAGEMAARILSEGADPANMPIETMTVDECDLVYNQKTADELGIDVSSLADAGGTDVSA
;
A
#
# COMPACT_ATOMS: atom_id res chain seq x y z
N MET A 1 22.18 -10.39 27.65
CA MET A 1 23.33 -10.82 26.81
C MET A 1 22.77 -11.70 25.71
N ASN A 2 22.44 -11.05 24.60
CA ASN A 2 22.32 -11.62 23.26
C ASN A 2 22.36 -10.39 22.33
N ASP A 3 23.57 -10.07 21.85
CA ASP A 3 23.83 -8.97 20.92
C ASP A 3 23.33 -9.37 19.53
N MET A 4 22.45 -8.56 18.94
CA MET A 4 22.14 -8.60 17.52
C MET A 4 22.90 -7.48 16.82
N THR A 5 23.94 -7.84 16.07
CA THR A 5 24.76 -6.92 15.28
C THR A 5 24.16 -6.73 13.89
N CYS A 6 23.60 -5.55 13.60
CA CYS A 6 23.16 -5.18 12.26
C CYS A 6 24.35 -4.58 11.45
N SER A 7 24.59 -5.14 10.25
CA SER A 7 25.76 -4.88 9.42
C SER A 7 25.55 -3.66 8.51
N ARG A 8 26.27 -2.57 8.79
CA ARG A 8 26.39 -1.38 7.93
C ARG A 8 26.98 -1.71 6.55
N ARG A 9 26.30 -1.34 5.46
CA ARG A 9 26.93 -1.18 4.15
C ARG A 9 26.73 0.21 3.58
N SER A 10 27.83 0.68 3.01
CA SER A 10 28.18 2.06 2.69
C SER A 10 27.65 2.54 1.35
N LEU A 11 27.09 3.74 1.35
CA LEU A 11 26.97 4.62 0.20
C LEU A 11 28.36 5.03 -0.32
N ALA A 12 28.63 4.83 -1.60
CA ALA A 12 29.76 5.45 -2.30
C ALA A 12 29.28 6.19 -3.55
N LYS A 13 29.49 7.50 -3.52
CA LYS A 13 29.29 8.47 -4.60
C LYS A 13 30.28 8.22 -5.75
N GLY A 14 29.84 8.46 -6.98
CA GLY A 14 30.70 8.61 -8.16
C GLY A 14 30.18 9.74 -9.04
N VAL A 15 30.98 10.79 -9.20
CA VAL A 15 30.69 12.05 -9.90
C VAL A 15 31.60 12.18 -11.12
N VAL A 16 31.02 12.66 -12.23
CA VAL A 16 31.61 13.41 -13.38
C VAL A 16 32.55 12.69 -14.35
N GLY A 17 32.23 12.85 -15.64
CA GLY A 17 33.17 12.76 -16.76
C GLY A 17 32.54 13.20 -18.08
N ALA A 18 32.56 14.50 -18.37
CA ALA A 18 32.23 15.05 -19.69
C ALA A 18 33.48 15.04 -20.60
N ALA A 19 33.35 14.65 -21.87
CA ALA A 19 34.23 15.07 -22.96
C ALA A 19 33.58 14.86 -24.34
N ALA A 20 33.58 15.92 -25.13
CA ALA A 20 33.18 15.98 -26.54
C ALA A 20 34.28 15.50 -27.50
N LEU A 21 33.94 15.09 -28.73
CA LEU A 21 34.51 15.63 -29.99
C LEU A 21 33.91 15.00 -31.27
N ALA A 22 33.40 15.89 -32.14
CA ALA A 22 33.65 16.06 -33.58
C ALA A 22 33.64 14.87 -34.60
N ALA A 23 32.61 14.91 -35.45
CA ALA A 23 32.63 15.22 -36.91
C ALA A 23 33.19 14.25 -37.98
N VAL A 24 32.47 14.33 -39.13
CA VAL A 24 32.87 14.17 -40.56
C VAL A 24 32.43 12.87 -41.28
N GLY A 25 31.44 13.05 -42.16
CA GLY A 25 31.64 12.91 -43.62
C GLY A 25 31.15 11.64 -44.31
N GLY A 26 30.27 11.83 -45.30
CA GLY A 26 30.07 10.83 -46.37
C GLY A 26 28.72 10.90 -47.09
N LEU A 27 28.55 11.85 -48.02
CA LEU A 27 27.56 11.74 -49.08
C LEU A 27 28.04 10.72 -50.13
N GLY A 28 27.19 9.77 -50.50
CA GLY A 28 27.33 8.93 -51.68
C GLY A 28 25.99 8.83 -52.42
N LEU A 29 25.95 9.34 -53.66
CA LEU A 29 24.82 9.36 -54.58
C LEU A 29 24.72 8.04 -55.40
N VAL A 30 23.48 7.56 -55.55
CA VAL A 30 22.83 6.96 -56.74
C VAL A 30 23.47 5.73 -57.43
N GLY A 31 22.68 4.65 -57.50
CA GLY A 31 22.76 3.63 -58.55
C GLY A 31 21.39 2.96 -58.77
N CYS A 32 20.79 3.15 -59.95
CA CYS A 32 19.56 2.48 -60.39
C CYS A 32 19.86 1.13 -61.07
N GLY A 33 19.00 0.13 -60.86
CA GLY A 33 18.65 -0.87 -61.87
C GLY A 33 18.68 -2.33 -61.43
N GLY A 34 17.53 -3.01 -61.51
CA GLY A 34 17.44 -4.47 -61.73
C GLY A 34 16.67 -5.28 -60.68
N ASP A 35 15.42 -5.61 -61.03
CA ASP A 35 14.63 -6.81 -60.69
C ASP A 35 14.72 -7.48 -59.30
N GLY A 36 13.56 -7.54 -58.65
CA GLY A 36 13.10 -8.72 -57.92
C GLY A 36 13.78 -9.05 -56.59
N ALA A 37 13.38 -8.35 -55.52
CA ALA A 37 13.46 -8.89 -54.18
C ALA A 37 12.27 -8.39 -53.37
N ALA A 38 11.52 -9.35 -52.79
CA ALA A 38 10.46 -9.07 -51.85
C ALA A 38 11.04 -8.26 -50.68
N ASP A 39 10.59 -7.02 -50.55
CA ASP A 39 10.84 -6.21 -49.36
C ASP A 39 10.10 -6.88 -48.20
N ALA A 40 10.83 -7.67 -47.43
CA ALA A 40 10.45 -8.03 -46.09
C ALA A 40 10.56 -6.75 -45.25
N GLY A 41 9.57 -5.88 -45.41
CA GLY A 41 9.34 -4.79 -44.48
C GLY A 41 9.18 -5.41 -43.10
N SER A 42 10.20 -5.28 -42.27
CA SER A 42 10.06 -5.39 -40.83
C SER A 42 9.01 -4.36 -40.43
N ALA A 43 7.76 -4.82 -40.36
CA ALA A 43 6.77 -4.18 -39.53
C ALA A 43 7.31 -4.31 -38.11
N SER A 44 8.05 -3.30 -37.64
CA SER A 44 8.07 -3.00 -36.21
C SER A 44 6.66 -2.54 -35.89
N GLY A 45 5.76 -3.52 -35.69
CA GLY A 45 4.40 -3.29 -35.27
C GLY A 45 4.47 -2.45 -34.02
N ALA A 46 4.07 -1.18 -34.12
CA ALA A 46 3.79 -0.39 -32.95
C ALA A 46 2.80 -1.23 -32.12
N ARG A 47 3.22 -1.72 -30.94
CA ARG A 47 2.31 -2.41 -30.02
C ARG A 47 1.10 -1.52 -29.84
N ALA A 48 -0.09 -2.05 -30.10
CA ALA A 48 -1.32 -1.37 -29.73
C ALA A 48 -1.22 -0.99 -28.25
N SER A 49 -1.59 0.25 -27.93
CA SER A 49 -1.47 0.76 -26.56
C SER A 49 -2.44 -0.02 -25.66
N TYR A 50 -1.93 -0.63 -24.60
CA TYR A 50 -2.73 -1.32 -23.59
C TYR A 50 -3.66 -0.33 -22.87
N LYS A 51 -4.80 -0.79 -22.39
CA LYS A 51 -5.70 -0.04 -21.53
C LYS A 51 -5.64 -0.60 -20.12
N ILE A 52 -5.14 0.19 -19.18
CA ILE A 52 -5.13 -0.15 -17.77
C ILE A 52 -6.23 0.67 -17.09
N GLY A 53 -7.22 0.00 -16.51
CA GLY A 53 -8.16 0.64 -15.61
C GLY A 53 -7.59 0.67 -14.20
N VAL A 54 -7.71 1.78 -13.49
CA VAL A 54 -7.37 1.87 -12.06
C VAL A 54 -8.63 2.22 -11.29
N LEU A 55 -8.97 1.41 -10.30
CA LEU A 55 -10.02 1.69 -9.32
C LEU A 55 -9.38 1.82 -7.95
N GLN A 56 -9.34 3.04 -7.43
CA GLN A 56 -8.90 3.34 -6.08
C GLN A 56 -10.12 3.64 -5.20
N LEU A 57 -10.19 3.04 -4.00
CA LEU A 57 -11.32 3.27 -3.09
C LEU A 57 -11.48 4.76 -2.70
N THR A 58 -10.41 5.38 -2.22
CA THR A 58 -10.41 6.75 -1.72
C THR A 58 -9.01 7.35 -1.81
N GLU A 59 -8.87 8.65 -1.60
CA GLU A 59 -7.56 9.32 -1.51
C GLU A 59 -7.10 9.35 -0.04
N HIS A 60 -5.93 8.78 0.22
CA HIS A 60 -5.10 9.03 1.40
C HIS A 60 -3.65 8.63 1.07
N PRO A 61 -2.64 9.11 1.83
CA PRO A 61 -1.25 9.02 1.41
C PRO A 61 -0.75 7.62 1.05
N ALA A 62 -1.20 6.58 1.77
CA ALA A 62 -0.81 5.20 1.51
C ALA A 62 -1.31 4.67 0.15
N LEU A 63 -2.60 4.84 -0.18
CA LEU A 63 -3.12 4.39 -1.48
C LEU A 63 -2.56 5.21 -2.64
N ASP A 64 -2.35 6.51 -2.42
CA ASP A 64 -1.77 7.40 -3.42
C ASP A 64 -0.30 7.02 -3.71
N ALA A 65 0.45 6.65 -2.67
CA ALA A 65 1.81 6.12 -2.81
C ALA A 65 1.82 4.79 -3.57
N ALA A 66 0.90 3.87 -3.26
CA ALA A 66 0.78 2.60 -3.98
C ALA A 66 0.40 2.80 -5.46
N ASN A 67 -0.50 3.73 -5.77
CA ASN A 67 -0.84 4.08 -7.15
C ASN A 67 0.37 4.68 -7.87
N LYS A 68 1.08 5.61 -7.22
CA LYS A 68 2.30 6.21 -7.76
C LYS A 68 3.35 5.15 -8.10
N GLY A 69 3.67 4.26 -7.15
CA GLY A 69 4.65 3.19 -7.36
C GLY A 69 4.26 2.24 -8.49
N PHE A 70 2.96 1.92 -8.62
CA PHE A 70 2.46 1.13 -9.74
C PHE A 70 2.70 1.83 -11.08
N VAL A 71 2.34 3.11 -11.19
CA VAL A 71 2.52 3.89 -12.43
C VAL A 71 3.99 3.98 -12.80
N GLU A 72 4.87 4.26 -11.84
CA GLU A 72 6.32 4.31 -12.06
C GLU A 72 6.89 2.97 -12.56
N ALA A 73 6.41 1.84 -12.03
CA ALA A 73 6.82 0.52 -12.50
C ALA A 73 6.36 0.21 -13.93
N ILE A 74 5.13 0.61 -14.30
CA ILE A 74 4.62 0.48 -15.68
C ILE A 74 5.46 1.32 -16.66
N GLU A 75 5.81 2.55 -16.28
CA GLU A 75 6.68 3.42 -17.06
C GLU A 75 8.10 2.86 -17.18
N ALA A 76 8.68 2.38 -16.07
CA ALA A 76 10.02 1.80 -16.05
C ALA A 76 10.13 0.51 -16.90
N ALA A 77 9.03 -0.24 -17.03
CA ALA A 77 8.94 -1.43 -17.87
C ALA A 77 8.71 -1.12 -19.37
N ASP A 78 8.65 0.17 -19.77
CA ASP A 78 8.40 0.62 -21.14
C ASP A 78 7.10 0.03 -21.75
N ILE A 79 6.07 -0.13 -20.90
CA ILE A 79 4.75 -0.59 -21.33
C ILE A 79 3.98 0.58 -21.91
N ASN A 80 3.72 0.53 -23.23
CA ASN A 80 2.84 1.50 -23.89
C ASN A 80 1.38 1.30 -23.44
N ALA A 81 0.94 2.02 -22.40
CA ALA A 81 -0.40 1.94 -21.85
C ALA A 81 -1.09 3.30 -21.72
N LYS A 82 -2.43 3.29 -21.82
CA LYS A 82 -3.32 4.36 -21.37
C LYS A 82 -3.93 3.95 -20.04
N ILE A 83 -3.65 4.75 -19.01
CA ILE A 83 -4.16 4.50 -17.65
C ILE A 83 -5.40 5.36 -17.42
N ASN A 84 -6.54 4.70 -17.14
CA ASN A 84 -7.79 5.36 -16.74
C ASN A 84 -7.89 5.34 -15.21
N GLN A 85 -7.57 6.47 -14.57
CA GLN A 85 -7.62 6.64 -13.12
C GLN A 85 -9.06 6.93 -12.66
N GLN A 86 -9.59 6.11 -11.76
CA GLN A 86 -10.91 6.29 -11.16
C GLN A 86 -10.81 6.19 -9.63
N ASN A 87 -11.52 7.08 -8.94
CA ASN A 87 -11.57 7.11 -7.49
C ASN A 87 -13.04 7.01 -7.02
N ALA A 88 -13.31 6.10 -6.08
CA ALA A 88 -14.65 5.85 -5.58
C ALA A 88 -15.06 6.74 -4.40
N GLN A 89 -14.18 7.62 -3.91
CA GLN A 89 -14.45 8.60 -2.85
C GLN A 89 -14.99 7.96 -1.56
N ASN A 90 -14.39 6.81 -1.20
CA ASN A 90 -14.79 5.97 -0.06
C ASN A 90 -16.24 5.45 -0.14
N ASP A 91 -16.84 5.41 -1.34
CA ASP A 91 -18.20 4.90 -1.58
C ASP A 91 -18.15 3.53 -2.28
N GLN A 92 -18.56 2.48 -1.57
CA GLN A 92 -18.56 1.11 -2.10
C GLN A 92 -19.54 0.91 -3.27
N SER A 93 -20.64 1.67 -3.32
CA SER A 93 -21.57 1.63 -4.46
C SER A 93 -20.93 2.28 -5.70
N ALA A 94 -20.11 3.32 -5.51
CA ALA A 94 -19.30 3.89 -6.56
C ALA A 94 -18.25 2.89 -7.06
N CYS A 95 -17.60 2.10 -6.18
CA CYS A 95 -16.70 1.01 -6.60
C CYS A 95 -17.39 0.05 -7.59
N GLN A 96 -18.61 -0.40 -7.30
CA GLN A 96 -19.37 -1.30 -8.18
C GLN A 96 -19.66 -0.68 -9.56
N THR A 97 -20.02 0.61 -9.57
CA THR A 97 -20.31 1.36 -10.80
C THR A 97 -19.06 1.56 -11.66
N ILE A 98 -17.94 1.92 -11.02
CA ILE A 98 -16.65 2.12 -11.68
C ILE A 98 -16.12 0.79 -12.22
N ALA A 99 -16.17 -0.29 -11.43
CA ALA A 99 -15.75 -1.62 -11.87
C ALA A 99 -16.49 -2.06 -13.13
N SER A 100 -17.82 -1.92 -13.14
CA SER A 100 -18.65 -2.20 -14.31
C SER A 100 -18.26 -1.34 -15.53
N THR A 101 -17.88 -0.08 -15.31
CA THR A 101 -17.44 0.82 -16.38
C THR A 101 -16.11 0.36 -16.98
N LEU A 102 -15.10 0.05 -16.14
CA LEU A 102 -13.79 -0.42 -16.58
C LEU A 102 -13.88 -1.75 -17.36
N VAL A 103 -14.74 -2.66 -16.93
CA VAL A 103 -15.03 -3.91 -17.68
C VAL A 103 -15.62 -3.60 -19.06
N ASN A 104 -16.62 -2.71 -19.13
CA ASN A 104 -17.25 -2.32 -20.40
C ASN A 104 -16.32 -1.54 -21.34
N GLU A 105 -15.29 -0.88 -20.82
CA GLU A 105 -14.25 -0.22 -21.63
C GLU A 105 -13.27 -1.21 -22.29
N ASN A 106 -13.38 -2.51 -21.96
CA ASN A 106 -12.50 -3.58 -22.38
C ASN A 106 -11.04 -3.25 -22.04
N CYS A 107 -10.77 -2.99 -20.75
CA CYS A 107 -9.42 -2.88 -20.23
C CYS A 107 -8.66 -4.20 -20.43
N ASP A 108 -7.37 -4.11 -20.74
CA ASP A 108 -6.48 -5.27 -20.85
C ASP A 108 -6.05 -5.78 -19.46
N LEU A 109 -6.05 -4.89 -18.46
CA LEU A 109 -5.79 -5.17 -17.05
C LEU A 109 -6.50 -4.13 -16.18
N ILE A 110 -6.95 -4.53 -14.99
CA ILE A 110 -7.48 -3.60 -13.99
C ILE A 110 -6.59 -3.66 -12.74
N LEU A 111 -6.09 -2.51 -12.32
CA LEU A 111 -5.53 -2.31 -10.99
C LEU A 111 -6.67 -1.96 -10.03
N ALA A 112 -6.77 -2.69 -8.92
CA ALA A 112 -7.66 -2.36 -7.82
C ALA A 112 -6.85 -2.03 -6.56
N ILE A 113 -7.11 -0.87 -5.96
CA ILE A 113 -6.37 -0.37 -4.79
C ILE A 113 -7.33 -0.32 -3.60
N ALA A 114 -7.00 -1.08 -2.54
CA ALA A 114 -7.81 -1.38 -1.36
C ALA A 114 -8.87 -2.49 -1.55
N THR A 115 -9.19 -3.20 -0.45
CA THR A 115 -10.06 -4.39 -0.43
C THR A 115 -11.45 -4.17 -1.05
N PRO A 116 -12.20 -3.10 -0.73
CA PRO A 116 -13.52 -2.88 -1.33
C PRO A 116 -13.46 -2.65 -2.84
N ALA A 117 -12.40 -2.00 -3.33
CA ALA A 117 -12.15 -1.81 -4.75
C ALA A 117 -11.89 -3.16 -5.44
N ALA A 118 -11.02 -3.99 -4.87
CA ALA A 118 -10.71 -5.32 -5.38
C ALA A 118 -11.94 -6.22 -5.43
N GLN A 119 -12.77 -6.21 -4.38
CA GLN A 119 -14.00 -7.00 -4.33
C GLN A 119 -15.01 -6.55 -5.40
N ALA A 120 -15.13 -5.24 -5.65
CA ALA A 120 -15.99 -4.73 -6.72
C ALA A 120 -15.51 -5.16 -8.12
N VAL A 121 -14.20 -5.10 -8.38
CA VAL A 121 -13.65 -5.54 -9.68
C VAL A 121 -13.76 -7.05 -9.86
N ALA A 122 -13.40 -7.85 -8.84
CA ALA A 122 -13.51 -9.31 -8.87
C ALA A 122 -14.97 -9.79 -9.04
N GLY A 123 -15.93 -9.05 -8.45
CA GLY A 123 -17.36 -9.31 -8.65
C GLY A 123 -17.87 -8.95 -10.05
N ALA A 124 -17.18 -8.06 -10.77
CA ALA A 124 -17.59 -7.56 -12.09
C ALA A 124 -17.00 -8.37 -13.25
N THR A 125 -15.88 -9.07 -13.06
CA THR A 125 -15.23 -9.86 -14.13
C THR A 125 -14.40 -11.03 -13.60
N SER A 126 -14.51 -12.17 -14.29
CA SER A 126 -13.64 -13.35 -14.13
C SER A 126 -12.62 -13.49 -15.26
N ASP A 127 -12.64 -12.59 -16.24
CA ASP A 127 -11.90 -12.77 -17.52
C ASP A 127 -10.73 -11.79 -17.65
N ILE A 128 -10.90 -10.54 -17.21
CA ILE A 128 -9.86 -9.51 -17.28
C ILE A 128 -8.87 -9.74 -16.13
N PRO A 129 -7.54 -9.74 -16.36
CA PRO A 129 -6.57 -9.80 -15.28
C PRO A 129 -6.74 -8.64 -14.29
N ILE A 130 -6.77 -8.98 -13.01
CA ILE A 130 -6.90 -8.04 -11.89
C ILE A 130 -5.61 -8.12 -11.08
N VAL A 131 -4.90 -7.01 -11.02
CA VAL A 131 -3.80 -6.83 -10.07
C VAL A 131 -4.32 -5.98 -8.93
N CYS A 132 -4.14 -6.42 -7.70
CA CYS A 132 -4.50 -5.65 -6.51
C CYS A 132 -3.26 -5.18 -5.76
N THR A 133 -3.41 -4.09 -5.00
CA THR A 133 -2.41 -3.61 -4.04
C THR A 133 -3.13 -2.99 -2.84
N ALA A 134 -2.42 -2.88 -1.72
CA ALA A 134 -2.98 -2.46 -0.42
C ALA A 134 -4.17 -3.34 0.01
N ILE A 135 -3.99 -4.67 -0.10
CA ILE A 135 -4.99 -5.65 0.35
C ILE A 135 -4.41 -6.41 1.54
N THR A 136 -5.11 -6.39 2.66
CA THR A 136 -4.57 -7.02 3.88
C THR A 136 -4.51 -8.54 3.75
N ASP A 137 -5.63 -9.18 3.39
CA ASP A 137 -5.67 -10.62 3.16
C ASP A 137 -6.58 -10.94 1.96
N PHE A 138 -6.02 -11.50 0.90
CA PHE A 138 -6.77 -11.81 -0.32
C PHE A 138 -7.73 -12.98 -0.12
N ALA A 139 -7.24 -14.09 0.44
CA ALA A 139 -8.03 -15.30 0.64
C ALA A 139 -9.18 -15.05 1.64
N ALA A 140 -8.90 -14.42 2.78
CA ALA A 140 -9.92 -14.07 3.77
C ALA A 140 -10.95 -13.07 3.23
N SER A 141 -10.57 -12.24 2.26
CA SER A 141 -11.48 -11.30 1.58
C SER A 141 -12.24 -11.92 0.41
N GLY A 142 -12.04 -13.22 0.13
CA GLY A 142 -12.70 -13.96 -0.95
C GLY A 142 -12.23 -13.57 -2.35
N LEU A 143 -11.04 -12.99 -2.47
CA LEU A 143 -10.47 -12.54 -3.74
C LEU A 143 -9.74 -13.67 -4.49
N VAL A 144 -9.19 -14.63 -3.76
CA VAL A 144 -8.39 -15.75 -4.30
C VAL A 144 -8.68 -17.04 -3.52
N GLU A 145 -8.32 -18.19 -4.10
CA GLU A 145 -8.44 -19.48 -3.40
C GLU A 145 -7.44 -19.62 -2.25
N ASP A 146 -6.19 -19.24 -2.51
CA ASP A 146 -5.07 -19.28 -1.58
C ASP A 146 -4.04 -18.20 -1.96
N ASN A 147 -3.34 -17.63 -0.98
CA ASN A 147 -2.38 -16.55 -1.24
C ASN A 147 -1.13 -17.05 -2.00
N ASP A 148 -0.72 -18.31 -1.84
CA ASP A 148 0.40 -18.90 -2.59
C ASP A 148 -0.04 -19.42 -3.97
N ALA A 149 -1.33 -19.68 -4.16
CA ALA A 149 -1.90 -20.17 -5.41
C ALA A 149 -3.27 -19.54 -5.68
N PRO A 150 -3.33 -18.35 -6.31
CA PRO A 150 -4.58 -17.60 -6.40
C PRO A 150 -5.74 -18.28 -7.15
N GLY A 151 -5.42 -19.09 -8.17
CA GLY A 151 -6.39 -19.95 -8.85
C GLY A 151 -7.36 -19.26 -9.84
N GLY A 152 -7.33 -17.93 -9.95
CA GLY A 152 -8.24 -17.16 -10.80
C GLY A 152 -7.56 -16.00 -11.55
N ASN A 153 -8.35 -15.00 -11.95
CA ASN A 153 -7.85 -13.81 -12.64
C ASN A 153 -7.32 -12.72 -11.69
N VAL A 154 -7.25 -12.98 -10.38
CA VAL A 154 -6.81 -12.04 -9.35
C VAL A 154 -5.43 -12.43 -8.82
N THR A 155 -4.54 -11.44 -8.71
CA THR A 155 -3.22 -11.54 -8.06
C THR A 155 -2.86 -10.17 -7.48
N GLY A 156 -1.76 -10.03 -6.75
CA GLY A 156 -1.28 -8.70 -6.36
C GLY A 156 -0.33 -8.70 -5.18
N THR A 157 -0.33 -7.59 -4.46
CA THR A 157 0.50 -7.37 -3.28
C THR A 157 -0.35 -7.16 -2.04
N SER A 158 0.07 -7.75 -0.93
CA SER A 158 -0.59 -7.65 0.37
C SER A 158 0.12 -6.69 1.31
N ASP A 159 -0.67 -5.89 2.04
CA ASP A 159 -0.21 -4.95 3.06
C ASP A 159 -0.37 -5.46 4.50
N MET A 160 -0.46 -6.78 4.69
CA MET A 160 -0.52 -7.36 6.03
C MET A 160 0.70 -6.94 6.87
N ASN A 161 0.46 -6.02 7.81
CA ASN A 161 1.49 -5.58 8.74
C ASN A 161 1.69 -6.59 9.88
N PRO A 162 2.85 -6.56 10.56
CA PRO A 162 3.08 -7.38 11.75
C PRO A 162 2.31 -6.81 12.96
N VAL A 163 1.01 -7.10 13.02
CA VAL A 163 0.10 -6.54 14.04
C VAL A 163 0.58 -6.85 15.47
N ALA A 164 1.08 -8.06 15.72
CA ALA A 164 1.62 -8.42 17.03
C ALA A 164 2.80 -7.52 17.44
N ASP A 165 3.74 -7.27 16.53
CA ASP A 165 4.89 -6.38 16.78
C ASP A 165 4.43 -4.91 16.99
N GLN A 166 3.36 -4.47 16.30
CA GLN A 166 2.77 -3.15 16.55
C GLN A 166 2.14 -3.03 17.94
N ILE A 167 1.50 -4.10 18.45
CA ILE A 167 0.96 -4.12 19.82
C ILE A 167 2.08 -4.23 20.87
N ASP A 168 3.13 -5.00 20.60
CA ASP A 168 4.33 -5.03 21.45
C ASP A 168 4.98 -3.65 21.53
N LEU A 169 5.05 -2.92 20.41
CA LEU A 169 5.49 -1.53 20.37
C LEU A 169 4.60 -0.61 21.23
N LEU A 170 3.28 -0.77 21.18
CA LEU A 170 2.35 -0.04 22.05
C LEU A 170 2.67 -0.30 23.52
N HIS A 171 2.87 -1.56 23.90
CA HIS A 171 3.21 -1.93 25.27
C HIS A 171 4.58 -1.39 25.70
N GLN A 172 5.57 -1.37 24.81
CA GLN A 172 6.88 -0.78 25.07
C GLN A 172 6.79 0.73 25.35
N LEU A 173 5.99 1.45 24.57
CA LEU A 173 5.87 2.91 24.68
C LEU A 173 4.95 3.35 25.83
N VAL A 174 3.97 2.51 26.18
CA VAL A 174 2.95 2.80 27.18
C VAL A 174 2.80 1.61 28.15
N PRO A 175 3.85 1.28 28.93
CA PRO A 175 3.90 0.04 29.71
C PRO A 175 2.86 -0.06 30.82
N ASP A 176 2.29 1.07 31.24
CA ASP A 176 1.24 1.15 32.26
C ASP A 176 -0.18 1.06 31.67
N ALA A 177 -0.32 1.01 30.34
CA ALA A 177 -1.62 0.86 29.67
C ALA A 177 -2.29 -0.45 30.08
N LYS A 178 -3.58 -0.39 30.39
CA LYS A 178 -4.41 -1.55 30.75
C LYS A 178 -5.53 -1.76 29.76
N LYS A 179 -6.01 -0.68 29.15
CA LYS A 179 -7.12 -0.72 28.21
C LYS A 179 -6.78 0.00 26.92
N VAL A 180 -6.77 -0.76 25.82
CA VAL A 180 -6.47 -0.25 24.49
C VAL A 180 -7.75 -0.15 23.68
N GLY A 181 -8.02 1.02 23.13
CA GLY A 181 -9.11 1.24 22.19
C GLY A 181 -8.73 0.73 20.81
N LEU A 182 -9.46 -0.27 20.31
CA LEU A 182 -9.31 -0.84 18.98
C LEU A 182 -10.28 -0.12 18.03
N LEU A 183 -9.80 0.89 17.33
CA LEU A 183 -10.62 1.78 16.50
C LEU A 183 -10.59 1.35 15.03
N TYR A 184 -11.77 1.02 14.46
CA TYR A 184 -11.87 0.59 13.06
C TYR A 184 -13.24 0.84 12.42
N CYS A 185 -13.30 0.72 11.10
CA CYS A 185 -14.52 0.78 10.30
C CYS A 185 -15.10 -0.61 10.05
N THR A 186 -16.38 -0.78 10.40
CA THR A 186 -17.12 -2.04 10.22
C THR A 186 -17.46 -2.36 8.77
N ALA A 187 -17.31 -1.39 7.87
CA ALA A 187 -17.53 -1.58 6.43
C ALA A 187 -16.32 -2.23 5.72
N GLU A 188 -15.23 -2.49 6.44
CA GLU A 188 -13.94 -2.94 5.90
C GLU A 188 -13.51 -4.27 6.54
N SER A 189 -13.54 -5.36 5.77
CA SER A 189 -13.19 -6.69 6.27
C SER A 189 -11.72 -6.82 6.65
N ASN A 190 -10.83 -6.10 5.96
CA ASN A 190 -9.40 -6.00 6.28
C ASN A 190 -9.16 -5.52 7.72
N SER A 191 -9.94 -4.55 8.17
CA SER A 191 -9.77 -3.97 9.50
C SER A 191 -10.11 -4.99 10.58
N LYS A 192 -11.19 -5.76 10.42
CA LYS A 192 -11.59 -6.75 11.41
C LYS A 192 -10.54 -7.84 11.61
N ILE A 193 -9.89 -8.29 10.54
CA ILE A 193 -8.80 -9.28 10.60
C ILE A 193 -7.67 -8.76 11.51
N GLN A 194 -7.23 -7.52 11.29
CA GLN A 194 -6.15 -6.92 12.09
C GLN A 194 -6.58 -6.63 13.52
N ILE A 195 -7.84 -6.22 13.74
CA ILE A 195 -8.37 -6.02 15.10
C ILE A 195 -8.40 -7.33 15.89
N ASP A 196 -8.72 -8.46 15.24
CA ASP A 196 -8.68 -9.77 15.90
C ASP A 196 -7.25 -10.18 16.28
N LEU A 197 -6.28 -9.96 15.39
CA LEU A 197 -4.86 -10.19 15.69
C LEU A 197 -4.35 -9.27 16.82
N ALA A 198 -4.78 -8.00 16.82
CA ALA A 198 -4.43 -7.05 17.86
C ALA A 198 -5.02 -7.44 19.21
N ALA A 199 -6.29 -7.87 19.23
CA ALA A 199 -6.95 -8.35 20.45
C ALA A 199 -6.27 -9.61 21.02
N GLU A 200 -5.86 -10.55 20.16
CA GLU A 200 -5.10 -11.73 20.57
C GLU A 200 -3.78 -11.34 21.26
N GLN A 201 -3.01 -10.44 20.65
CA GLN A 201 -1.74 -9.98 21.25
C GLN A 201 -1.96 -9.20 22.56
N LEU A 202 -2.99 -8.37 22.63
CA LEU A 202 -3.34 -7.65 23.86
C LEU A 202 -3.67 -8.63 25.00
N ASP A 203 -4.41 -9.69 24.71
CA ASP A 203 -4.76 -10.75 25.67
C ASP A 203 -3.49 -11.48 26.18
N GLU A 204 -2.53 -11.77 25.30
CA GLU A 204 -1.24 -12.38 25.69
C GLU A 204 -0.43 -11.48 26.64
N LEU A 205 -0.50 -10.16 26.43
CA LEU A 205 0.15 -9.15 27.28
C LEU A 205 -0.65 -8.80 28.53
N GLY A 206 -1.86 -9.34 28.70
CA GLY A 206 -2.73 -9.08 29.84
C GLY A 206 -3.37 -7.67 29.82
N MET A 207 -3.54 -7.09 28.64
CA MET A 207 -4.22 -5.82 28.41
C MET A 207 -5.63 -6.06 27.83
N GLU A 208 -6.60 -5.22 28.21
CA GLU A 208 -7.97 -5.26 27.67
C GLU A 208 -8.03 -4.54 26.32
N GLY A 209 -8.34 -5.27 25.25
CA GLY A 209 -8.78 -4.67 23.98
C GLY A 209 -10.27 -4.34 24.00
N ALA A 210 -10.63 -3.08 23.74
CA ALA A 210 -12.02 -2.65 23.62
C ALA A 210 -12.29 -2.12 22.22
N GLU A 211 -13.20 -2.76 21.50
CA GLU A 211 -13.59 -2.34 20.15
C GLU A 211 -14.39 -1.03 20.15
N TYR A 212 -13.99 -0.12 19.27
CA TYR A 212 -14.67 1.13 18.97
C TYR A 212 -14.88 1.21 17.45
N THR A 213 -16.14 1.17 17.04
CA THR A 213 -16.50 0.99 15.63
C THR A 213 -17.12 2.25 15.04
N ALA A 214 -16.64 2.64 13.87
CA ALA A 214 -17.37 3.52 12.95
C ALA A 214 -17.95 2.69 11.79
N SER A 215 -18.95 3.23 11.10
CA SER A 215 -19.46 2.68 9.84
C SER A 215 -19.16 3.57 8.63
N SER A 216 -18.65 4.78 8.88
CA SER A 216 -18.23 5.74 7.85
C SER A 216 -17.34 6.84 8.47
N SER A 217 -16.65 7.60 7.61
CA SER A 217 -15.77 8.71 8.04
C SER A 217 -16.50 9.76 8.87
N ASN A 218 -17.82 9.94 8.66
CA ASN A 218 -18.63 10.92 9.39
C ASN A 218 -18.82 10.57 10.88
N GLU A 219 -18.71 9.31 11.25
CA GLU A 219 -18.90 8.84 12.62
C GLU A 219 -17.60 8.83 13.43
N VAL A 220 -16.45 8.82 12.76
CA VAL A 220 -15.13 8.62 13.37
C VAL A 220 -14.89 9.61 14.51
N GLN A 221 -15.14 10.90 14.30
CA GLN A 221 -14.95 11.92 15.32
C GLN A 221 -15.73 11.59 16.61
N GLN A 222 -17.04 11.29 16.47
CA GLN A 222 -17.89 11.00 17.62
C GLN A 222 -17.44 9.73 18.35
N VAL A 223 -16.97 8.72 17.60
CA VAL A 223 -16.43 7.48 18.18
C VAL A 223 -15.18 7.77 19.00
N VAL A 224 -14.22 8.53 18.46
CA VAL A 224 -12.98 8.91 19.16
C VAL A 224 -13.28 9.72 20.42
N GLU A 225 -14.16 10.73 20.33
CA GLU A 225 -14.60 11.51 21.49
C GLU A 225 -15.19 10.60 22.59
N SER A 226 -15.89 9.53 22.21
CA SER A 226 -16.46 8.58 23.16
C SER A 226 -15.44 7.69 23.88
N MET A 227 -14.23 7.56 23.33
CA MET A 227 -13.11 6.79 23.89
C MET A 227 -12.39 7.55 25.00
N MET A 228 -12.40 8.89 24.94
CA MET A 228 -11.62 9.73 25.83
C MET A 228 -12.01 9.51 27.30
N GLY A 229 -10.99 9.29 28.14
CA GLY A 229 -11.16 8.94 29.56
C GLY A 229 -11.59 7.49 29.83
N LYS A 230 -11.70 6.63 28.80
CA LYS A 230 -12.03 5.20 28.95
C LYS A 230 -10.93 4.24 28.48
N VAL A 231 -9.93 4.74 27.77
CA VAL A 231 -8.80 3.98 27.23
C VAL A 231 -7.50 4.67 27.59
N ASP A 232 -6.43 3.90 27.72
CA ASP A 232 -5.08 4.38 28.03
C ASP A 232 -4.25 4.61 26.76
N ALA A 233 -4.58 3.90 25.68
CA ALA A 233 -3.98 4.03 24.35
C ALA A 233 -5.00 3.64 23.27
N ILE A 234 -4.69 3.98 22.01
CA ILE A 234 -5.45 3.60 20.83
C ILE A 234 -4.55 2.78 19.91
N TYR A 235 -5.14 1.75 19.30
CA TYR A 235 -4.59 1.10 18.11
C TYR A 235 -5.53 1.34 16.93
N THR A 236 -4.96 1.74 15.80
CA THR A 236 -5.65 1.82 14.50
C THR A 236 -4.97 0.89 13.50
N PRO A 237 -5.70 -0.04 12.85
CA PRO A 237 -5.14 -0.94 11.83
C PRO A 237 -4.96 -0.23 10.47
N THR A 238 -4.59 -0.95 9.41
CA THR A 238 -4.72 -0.42 8.03
C THR A 238 -6.19 -0.42 7.62
N ASP A 239 -6.83 0.73 7.81
CA ASP A 239 -8.25 0.97 7.57
C ASP A 239 -8.41 2.29 6.81
N ASN A 240 -9.07 2.23 5.66
CA ASN A 240 -9.12 3.36 4.72
C ASN A 240 -9.96 4.52 5.28
N THR A 241 -11.04 4.18 5.98
CA THR A 241 -11.92 5.17 6.62
C THR A 241 -11.21 5.89 7.77
N ILE A 242 -10.40 5.17 8.55
CA ILE A 242 -9.58 5.71 9.63
C ILE A 242 -8.41 6.54 9.07
N ALA A 243 -7.74 6.06 8.01
CA ALA A 243 -6.65 6.77 7.35
C ALA A 243 -7.09 8.15 6.85
N SER A 244 -8.24 8.23 6.18
CA SER A 244 -8.82 9.51 5.73
C SER A 244 -9.23 10.46 6.87
N ALA A 245 -9.38 9.96 8.09
CA ALA A 245 -9.78 10.74 9.27
C ALA A 245 -8.65 10.93 10.29
N MET A 246 -7.44 10.46 10.00
CA MET A 246 -6.39 10.31 11.02
C MET A 246 -5.95 11.62 11.66
N THR A 247 -5.95 12.74 10.92
CA THR A 247 -5.65 14.06 11.50
C THR A 247 -6.65 14.44 12.60
N VAL A 248 -7.94 14.16 12.42
CA VAL A 248 -8.97 14.43 13.44
C VAL A 248 -8.82 13.48 14.63
N ILE A 249 -8.55 12.20 14.36
CA ILE A 249 -8.30 11.19 15.40
C ILE A 249 -7.12 11.62 16.28
N ALA A 250 -5.97 11.91 15.67
CA ALA A 250 -4.75 12.33 16.36
C ALA A 250 -4.96 13.61 17.16
N SER A 251 -5.64 14.62 16.60
CA SER A 251 -5.93 15.87 17.31
C SER A 251 -6.69 15.62 18.61
N ILE A 252 -7.78 14.85 18.55
CA ILE A 252 -8.62 14.57 19.74
C ILE A 252 -7.85 13.71 20.75
N ALA A 253 -7.16 12.65 20.29
CA ALA A 253 -6.43 11.75 21.16
C ALA A 253 -5.26 12.47 21.87
N ASN A 254 -4.47 13.26 21.14
CA ASN A 254 -3.31 13.99 21.68
C ASN A 254 -3.71 15.10 22.67
N GLU A 255 -4.80 15.82 22.39
CA GLU A 255 -5.38 16.81 23.32
C GLU A 255 -5.76 16.18 24.67
N ASN A 256 -6.20 14.91 24.64
CA ASN A 256 -6.60 14.14 25.82
C ASN A 256 -5.48 13.25 26.39
N LYS A 257 -4.25 13.37 25.87
CA LYS A 257 -3.08 12.59 26.30
C LYS A 257 -3.24 11.07 26.13
N VAL A 258 -3.93 10.65 25.08
CA VAL A 258 -4.09 9.24 24.71
C VAL A 258 -3.22 8.94 23.49
N PRO A 259 -2.10 8.21 23.63
CA PRO A 259 -1.25 7.82 22.50
C PRO A 259 -1.97 6.91 21.51
N THR A 260 -1.64 7.03 20.23
CA THR A 260 -2.13 6.14 19.17
C THR A 260 -0.99 5.43 18.46
N VAL A 261 -0.92 4.10 18.53
CA VAL A 261 -0.05 3.29 17.68
C VAL A 261 -0.82 2.86 16.43
N CYS A 262 -0.16 2.95 15.29
CA CYS A 262 -0.84 2.91 14.00
C CYS A 262 -0.41 1.72 13.15
N GLY A 263 -1.30 1.33 12.23
CA GLY A 263 -1.06 0.30 11.22
C GLY A 263 -0.12 0.73 10.11
N GLU A 264 0.03 2.03 9.85
CA GLU A 264 0.84 2.56 8.75
C GLU A 264 1.53 3.89 9.08
N VAL A 265 2.60 4.20 8.34
CA VAL A 265 3.41 5.43 8.48
C VAL A 265 2.61 6.70 8.23
N ALA A 266 1.68 6.70 7.28
CA ALA A 266 0.84 7.87 6.96
C ALA A 266 0.02 8.32 8.17
N HIS A 267 -0.39 7.38 9.04
CA HIS A 267 -1.09 7.73 10.26
C HIS A 267 -0.17 8.43 11.29
N VAL A 268 1.10 8.03 11.35
CA VAL A 268 2.11 8.61 12.24
C VAL A 268 2.45 10.03 11.78
N GLU A 269 2.59 10.23 10.46
CA GLU A 269 2.73 11.56 9.84
C GLU A 269 1.53 12.47 10.14
N ALA A 270 0.31 11.91 10.18
CA ALA A 270 -0.91 12.62 10.51
C ALA A 270 -1.10 12.92 12.02
N GLY A 271 -0.14 12.54 12.87
CA GLY A 271 -0.13 12.86 14.31
C GLY A 271 -0.27 11.66 15.23
N GLY A 272 -0.32 10.43 14.71
CA GLY A 272 -0.11 9.21 15.50
C GLY A 272 1.28 9.17 16.14
N LEU A 273 1.48 8.27 17.11
CA LEU A 273 2.71 8.20 17.88
C LEU A 273 3.82 7.40 17.17
N ALA A 274 3.53 6.17 16.77
CA ALA A 274 4.51 5.26 16.18
C ALA A 274 3.85 4.13 15.40
N SER A 275 4.63 3.45 14.57
CA SER A 275 4.24 2.26 13.82
C SER A 275 5.46 1.43 13.42
N ILE A 276 5.23 0.15 13.17
CA ILE A 276 6.07 -0.67 12.29
C ILE A 276 5.27 -0.81 11.00
N SER A 277 5.73 -0.18 9.93
CA SER A 277 4.94 0.03 8.72
C SER A 277 5.67 -0.49 7.48
N ILE A 278 4.92 -1.05 6.55
CA ILE A 278 5.40 -1.28 5.20
C ILE A 278 5.56 0.04 4.42
N ASN A 279 6.24 -0.04 3.27
CA ASN A 279 6.37 1.05 2.30
C ASN A 279 5.36 0.86 1.15
N TYR A 280 4.32 1.68 1.12
CA TYR A 280 3.24 1.57 0.13
C TYR A 280 3.67 1.91 -1.30
N GLU A 281 4.65 2.79 -1.51
CA GLU A 281 5.18 3.08 -2.85
C GLU A 281 5.90 1.85 -3.42
N GLU A 282 6.72 1.19 -2.61
CA GLU A 282 7.36 -0.08 -2.94
C GLU A 282 6.33 -1.20 -3.19
N LEU A 283 5.29 -1.27 -2.35
CA LEU A 283 4.19 -2.22 -2.52
C LEU A 283 3.46 -2.03 -3.85
N GLY A 284 3.21 -0.77 -4.22
CA GLY A 284 2.67 -0.38 -5.52
C GLY A 284 3.59 -0.75 -6.68
N ARG A 285 4.89 -0.51 -6.52
CA ARG A 285 5.92 -0.84 -7.52
C ARG A 285 5.94 -2.33 -7.84
N ARG A 286 5.91 -3.20 -6.82
CA ARG A 286 5.80 -4.66 -6.99
C ARG A 286 4.55 -5.05 -7.77
N ALA A 287 3.39 -4.48 -7.43
CA ALA A 287 2.16 -4.70 -8.18
C ALA A 287 2.27 -4.25 -9.66
N GLY A 288 2.95 -3.12 -9.93
CA GLY A 288 3.20 -2.67 -11.29
C GLY A 288 4.13 -3.60 -12.08
N GLU A 289 5.15 -4.18 -11.43
CA GLU A 289 6.01 -5.20 -12.02
C GLU A 289 5.22 -6.48 -12.35
N MET A 290 4.32 -6.92 -11.46
CA MET A 290 3.40 -8.03 -11.74
C MET A 290 2.52 -7.73 -12.96
N ALA A 291 1.93 -6.53 -13.03
CA ALA A 291 1.12 -6.11 -14.16
C ALA A 291 1.93 -6.05 -15.47
N ALA A 292 3.18 -5.59 -15.42
CA ALA A 292 4.07 -5.59 -16.58
C ALA A 292 4.34 -7.01 -17.10
N ARG A 293 4.56 -7.99 -16.22
CA ARG A 293 4.71 -9.42 -16.59
C ARG A 293 3.44 -9.96 -17.26
N ILE A 294 2.26 -9.65 -16.70
CA ILE A 294 0.97 -10.06 -17.28
C ILE A 294 0.82 -9.48 -18.70
N LEU A 295 1.01 -8.18 -18.86
CA LEU A 295 0.77 -7.49 -20.13
C LEU A 295 1.78 -7.84 -21.22
N SER A 296 3.07 -7.96 -20.86
CA SER A 296 4.16 -8.10 -21.83
C SER A 296 4.57 -9.54 -22.12
N GLU A 297 4.44 -10.43 -21.14
CA GLU A 297 4.87 -11.83 -21.23
C GLU A 297 3.69 -12.80 -21.28
N GLY A 298 2.47 -12.33 -20.94
CA GLY A 298 1.29 -13.19 -20.85
C GLY A 298 1.31 -14.09 -19.61
N ALA A 299 1.93 -13.63 -18.52
CA ALA A 299 1.89 -14.33 -17.25
C ALA A 299 0.44 -14.50 -16.76
N ASP A 300 0.13 -15.69 -16.25
CA ASP A 300 -1.22 -16.05 -15.79
C ASP A 300 -1.39 -15.71 -14.30
N PRO A 301 -2.30 -14.78 -13.92
CA PRO A 301 -2.56 -14.42 -12.53
C PRO A 301 -2.85 -15.62 -11.62
N ALA A 302 -3.46 -16.69 -12.15
CA ALA A 302 -3.80 -17.87 -11.37
C ALA A 302 -2.58 -18.57 -10.76
N ASN A 303 -1.39 -18.35 -11.34
CA ASN A 303 -0.12 -18.96 -10.93
C ASN A 303 0.87 -17.93 -10.36
N MET A 304 0.42 -16.71 -10.05
CA MET A 304 1.25 -15.65 -9.50
C MET A 304 0.94 -15.50 -8.00
N PRO A 305 1.78 -16.01 -7.09
CA PRO A 305 1.54 -15.85 -5.65
C PRO A 305 1.38 -14.38 -5.26
N ILE A 306 0.57 -14.13 -4.23
CA ILE A 306 0.45 -12.81 -3.61
C ILE A 306 1.80 -12.42 -3.03
N GLU A 307 2.33 -11.27 -3.44
CA GLU A 307 3.61 -10.76 -2.93
C GLU A 307 3.37 -9.99 -1.63
N THR A 308 4.16 -10.29 -0.60
CA THR A 308 4.13 -9.58 0.70
C THR A 308 5.43 -8.84 0.95
N MET A 309 5.44 -7.97 1.95
CA MET A 309 6.68 -7.46 2.55
C MET A 309 6.96 -8.23 3.83
N THR A 310 8.23 -8.56 4.05
CA THR A 310 8.71 -9.21 5.26
C THR A 310 8.95 -8.18 6.37
N VAL A 311 9.01 -8.63 7.62
CA VAL A 311 9.20 -7.72 8.78
C VAL A 311 10.52 -6.95 8.68
N ASP A 312 11.58 -7.54 8.12
CA ASP A 312 12.86 -6.86 7.90
C ASP A 312 12.83 -5.80 6.78
N GLU A 313 11.75 -5.76 5.99
CA GLU A 313 11.47 -4.70 5.01
C GLU A 313 10.54 -3.62 5.57
N CYS A 314 10.03 -3.78 6.79
CA CYS A 314 9.20 -2.77 7.45
C CYS A 314 10.05 -1.69 8.12
N ASP A 315 9.56 -0.46 8.07
CA ASP A 315 10.17 0.69 8.72
C ASP A 315 9.59 0.87 10.13
N LEU A 316 10.47 0.99 11.12
CA LEU A 316 10.10 1.52 12.43
C LEU A 316 10.02 3.04 12.33
N VAL A 317 8.83 3.60 12.55
CA VAL A 317 8.57 5.03 12.42
C VAL A 317 7.93 5.60 13.69
N TYR A 318 8.27 6.85 14.02
CA TYR A 318 7.71 7.54 15.18
C TYR A 318 7.56 9.04 14.91
N ASN A 319 6.72 9.70 15.69
CA ASN A 319 6.52 11.15 15.61
C ASN A 319 7.06 11.81 16.87
N GLN A 320 8.25 12.43 16.79
CA GLN A 320 8.88 13.06 17.95
C GLN A 320 8.01 14.19 18.54
N LYS A 321 7.35 14.98 17.68
CA LYS A 321 6.45 16.05 18.11
C LYS A 321 5.27 15.52 18.91
N THR A 322 4.63 14.44 18.46
CA THR A 322 3.56 13.76 19.20
C THR A 322 4.08 13.20 20.51
N ALA A 323 5.25 12.55 20.50
CA ALA A 323 5.87 12.02 21.71
C ALA A 323 6.12 13.10 22.77
N ASP A 324 6.66 14.26 22.36
CA ASP A 324 6.90 15.41 23.23
C ASP A 324 5.60 15.98 23.81
N GLU A 325 4.54 16.05 22.99
CA GLU A 325 3.22 16.52 23.44
C GLU A 325 2.60 15.56 24.47
N LEU A 326 2.78 14.26 24.28
CA LEU A 326 2.25 13.22 25.17
C LEU A 326 3.15 12.97 26.40
N GLY A 327 4.40 13.44 26.37
CA GLY A 327 5.39 13.15 27.41
C GLY A 327 5.88 11.70 27.38
N ILE A 328 5.95 11.07 26.20
CA ILE A 328 6.37 9.69 25.99
C ILE A 328 7.82 9.65 25.49
N ASP A 329 8.63 8.76 26.06
CA ASP A 329 10.02 8.58 25.65
C ASP A 329 10.12 7.61 24.45
N VAL A 330 10.54 8.14 23.31
CA VAL A 330 10.77 7.39 22.06
C VAL A 330 12.26 7.17 21.76
N SER A 331 13.16 7.49 22.70
CA SER A 331 14.62 7.34 22.49
C SER A 331 15.02 5.91 22.12
N SER A 332 14.35 4.91 22.70
CA SER A 332 14.57 3.50 22.36
C SER A 332 14.27 3.16 20.90
N LEU A 333 13.33 3.88 20.25
CA LEU A 333 13.03 3.69 18.83
C LEU A 333 14.11 4.30 17.96
N ALA A 334 14.58 5.51 18.30
CA ALA A 334 15.69 6.15 17.61
C ALA A 334 16.99 5.32 17.68
N ASP A 335 17.28 4.75 18.86
CA ASP A 335 18.43 3.87 19.07
C ASP A 335 18.33 2.56 18.25
N ALA A 336 17.11 2.07 18.03
CA ALA A 336 16.82 0.93 17.16
C ALA A 336 16.88 1.27 15.65
N GLY A 337 17.16 2.53 15.29
CA GLY A 337 17.24 2.99 13.91
C GLY A 337 15.89 3.43 13.33
N GLY A 338 14.89 3.67 14.18
CA GLY A 338 13.61 4.20 13.76
C GLY A 338 13.72 5.60 13.15
N THR A 339 12.77 5.93 12.27
CA THR A 339 12.71 7.20 11.55
C THR A 339 11.70 8.14 12.21
N ASP A 340 12.16 9.35 12.56
CA ASP A 340 11.26 10.43 12.96
C ASP A 340 10.57 11.01 11.72
N VAL A 341 9.24 10.93 11.69
CA VAL A 341 8.39 11.45 10.61
C VAL A 341 7.66 12.73 11.00
N SER A 342 8.02 13.34 12.13
CA SER A 342 7.47 14.64 12.52
C SER A 342 7.96 15.74 11.57
N ALA A 343 7.01 16.46 10.97
CA ALA A 343 7.27 17.58 10.05
C ALA A 343 7.51 18.91 10.77
#